data_AF-A0A0C3NCS9-F1
#
_entry.id   AF-A0A0C3NCS9-F1
#
_cell.length_a   1.000
_cell.length_b   1.000
_cell.length_c   1.000
_cell.angle_alpha   90.00
_cell.angle_beta   90.00
_cell.angle_gamma   90.00
#
_symmetry.space_group_name_H-M   'P 1'
#
loop_
_entity.id
_entity.type
_entity.pdbx_description
1 polymer ?
#
loop_
_entity_poly.entity_id
_entity_poly.type
_entity_poly.pdbx_seq_one_letter_code
_entity_poly.pdbx_strand_id
1 'polypeptide(L)'
;MSAPSGLQKEVLALYRRALRMVRTKPSHTQDKFSLLVRYMFHVQASAVSPRKVSAIEHLLRRGRRQIELFENPSIRDCHISQDMREWERSRRKYHSQTS
;
A
#
# COMPACT_ATOMS: atom_id res chain seq x y z
N MET A 1 7.65 -18.49 -16.93
CA MET A 1 7.07 -17.56 -15.93
C MET A 1 5.78 -18.16 -15.42
N SER A 2 5.70 -18.55 -14.14
CA SER A 2 4.50 -19.15 -13.56
C SER A 2 3.36 -18.14 -13.49
N ALA A 3 2.15 -18.54 -13.87
CA ALA A 3 0.98 -17.68 -13.76
C ALA A 3 0.76 -17.24 -12.30
N PRO A 4 0.41 -15.97 -12.03
CA PRO A 4 0.19 -15.53 -10.66
C PRO A 4 -1.00 -16.30 -10.07
N SER A 5 -0.82 -16.80 -8.85
CA SER A 5 -1.88 -17.50 -8.13
C SER A 5 -3.09 -16.59 -7.93
N GLY A 6 -4.29 -17.16 -7.74
CA GLY A 6 -5.51 -16.37 -7.49
C GLY A 6 -5.31 -15.33 -6.38
N LEU A 7 -4.62 -15.74 -5.31
CA LEU A 7 -4.29 -14.87 -4.18
C LEU A 7 -3.36 -13.71 -4.56
N GLN A 8 -2.34 -13.94 -5.40
CA GLN A 8 -1.48 -12.86 -5.88
C GLN A 8 -2.26 -11.84 -6.70
N LYS A 9 -3.20 -12.30 -7.54
CA LYS A 9 -4.09 -11.40 -8.30
C LYS A 9 -4.96 -10.55 -7.37
N GLU A 10 -5.46 -11.12 -6.28
CA GLU A 10 -6.23 -10.38 -5.27
C GLU A 10 -5.40 -9.30 -4.56
N VAL A 11 -4.16 -9.61 -4.18
CA VAL A 11 -3.24 -8.62 -3.57
C VAL A 11 -2.98 -7.47 -4.54
N LEU A 12 -2.69 -7.76 -5.80
CA LEU A 12 -2.48 -6.74 -6.83
C LEU A 12 -3.75 -5.94 -7.14
N ALA A 13 -4.92 -6.57 -7.12
CA ALA A 13 -6.20 -5.88 -7.28
C ALA A 13 -6.44 -4.90 -6.12
N LEU A 14 -6.16 -5.32 -4.88
CA LEU A 14 -6.28 -4.47 -3.70
C LEU A 14 -5.32 -3.29 -3.74
N TYR A 15 -4.06 -3.51 -4.14
CA TYR A 15 -3.08 -2.45 -4.30
C TYR A 15 -3.51 -1.41 -5.35
N ARG A 16 -4.00 -1.87 -6.52
CA ARG A 16 -4.52 -0.98 -7.56
C ARG A 16 -5.77 -0.20 -7.09
N ARG A 17 -6.65 -0.81 -6.31
CA ARG A 17 -7.80 -0.12 -5.68
C ARG A 17 -7.30 0.99 -4.74
N ALA A 18 -6.33 0.69 -3.88
CA ALA A 18 -5.73 1.68 -2.99
C ALA A 18 -5.15 2.88 -3.75
N LEU A 19 -4.42 2.64 -4.84
CA LEU A 19 -3.88 3.72 -5.68
C LEU A 19 -4.97 4.55 -6.38
N ARG A 20 -6.10 3.94 -6.76
CA ARG A 20 -7.25 4.70 -7.28
C ARG A 20 -7.90 5.55 -6.19
N MET A 21 -8.04 5.03 -4.97
CA MET A 21 -8.52 5.81 -3.82
C MET A 21 -7.61 7.01 -3.55
N VAL A 22 -6.28 6.88 -3.65
CA VAL A 22 -5.36 8.02 -3.49
C VAL A 22 -5.72 9.17 -4.46
N ARG A 23 -6.11 8.85 -5.71
CA ARG A 23 -6.47 9.85 -6.73
C ARG A 23 -7.78 10.59 -6.42
N THR A 24 -8.60 10.09 -5.50
CA THR A 24 -9.83 10.78 -5.07
C THR A 24 -9.58 11.78 -3.93
N LYS A 25 -8.37 11.81 -3.36
CA LYS A 25 -8.00 12.72 -2.27
C LYS A 25 -7.61 14.11 -2.77
N PRO A 26 -7.71 15.15 -1.94
CA PRO A 26 -7.22 16.49 -2.28
C PRO A 26 -5.75 16.44 -2.72
N SER A 27 -5.40 17.19 -3.78
CA SER A 27 -4.07 17.17 -4.40
C SER A 27 -2.93 17.31 -3.38
N HIS A 28 -3.05 18.21 -2.41
CA HIS A 28 -2.06 18.48 -1.38
C HIS A 28 -1.86 17.35 -0.35
N THR A 29 -2.78 16.37 -0.27
CA THR A 29 -2.65 15.19 0.61
C THR A 29 -2.43 13.89 -0.15
N GLN A 30 -2.55 13.86 -1.48
CA GLN A 30 -2.36 12.65 -2.28
C GLN A 30 -1.00 12.00 -2.05
N ASP A 31 0.07 12.80 -1.93
CA ASP A 31 1.42 12.28 -1.67
C ASP A 31 1.52 11.54 -0.33
N LYS A 32 0.84 12.04 0.71
CA LYS A 32 0.78 11.37 2.01
C LYS A 32 0.07 10.02 1.88
N PHE A 33 -1.12 9.99 1.25
CA PHE A 33 -1.84 8.73 1.05
C PHE A 33 -1.06 7.75 0.17
N SER A 34 -0.37 8.22 -0.87
CA SER A 34 0.47 7.40 -1.73
C SER A 34 1.61 6.75 -0.94
N LEU A 35 2.29 7.54 -0.09
CA LEU A 35 3.31 7.05 0.82
C LEU A 35 2.74 6.01 1.79
N LEU A 36 1.63 6.32 2.46
CA LEU A 36 0.96 5.42 3.39
C LEU A 36 0.67 4.06 2.74
N VAL A 37 0.02 4.06 1.57
CA VAL A 37 -0.32 2.84 0.83
C VAL A 37 0.94 2.06 0.46
N ARG A 38 1.94 2.71 -0.13
CA ARG A 38 3.18 2.03 -0.54
C ARG A 38 3.92 1.41 0.64
N TYR A 39 4.04 2.16 1.74
CA TYR A 39 4.69 1.70 2.95
C TYR A 39 3.97 0.50 3.57
N MET A 40 2.63 0.58 3.70
CA MET A 40 1.84 -0.52 4.29
C MET A 40 1.99 -1.82 3.51
N PHE A 41 1.90 -1.78 2.18
CA PHE A 41 2.09 -2.98 1.36
C PHE A 41 3.53 -3.49 1.45
N HIS A 42 4.52 -2.61 1.47
CA HIS A 42 5.92 -3.00 1.62
C HIS A 42 6.18 -3.72 2.95
N VAL A 43 5.74 -3.15 4.08
CA VAL A 43 5.93 -3.75 5.41
C VAL A 43 5.27 -5.13 5.48
N GLN A 44 4.04 -5.28 4.99
CA GLN A 44 3.35 -6.57 5.04
C GLN A 44 3.98 -7.60 4.10
N ALA A 45 4.42 -7.20 2.90
CA ALA A 45 5.11 -8.08 1.96
C ALA A 45 6.47 -8.56 2.49
N SER A 46 7.19 -7.72 3.24
CA SER A 46 8.46 -8.07 3.88
C SER A 46 8.27 -8.96 5.12
N ALA A 47 7.14 -8.83 5.83
CA ALA A 47 6.88 -9.55 7.07
C ALA A 47 6.25 -10.95 6.88
N VAL A 48 5.52 -11.16 5.78
CA VAL A 48 4.74 -12.40 5.57
C VAL A 48 5.28 -13.21 4.40
N SER A 49 5.71 -14.44 4.69
CA SER A 49 6.11 -15.40 3.66
C SER A 49 4.94 -15.67 2.69
N PRO A 50 5.18 -15.73 1.36
CA PRO A 50 4.16 -16.08 0.37
C PRO A 50 3.48 -17.44 0.60
N ARG A 51 4.11 -18.34 1.38
CA ARG A 51 3.56 -19.66 1.74
C ARG A 51 2.49 -19.61 2.83
N LYS A 52 2.39 -18.51 3.58
CA LYS A 52 1.41 -18.34 4.67
C LYS A 52 0.06 -17.84 4.14
N VAL A 53 -0.62 -18.68 3.36
CA VAL A 53 -1.88 -18.34 2.67
C VAL A 53 -2.93 -17.73 3.60
N SER A 54 -3.25 -18.38 4.73
CA SER A 54 -4.26 -17.88 5.67
C SER A 54 -3.92 -16.52 6.29
N ALA A 55 -2.63 -16.23 6.48
CA ALA A 55 -2.19 -14.93 6.97
C ALA A 55 -2.39 -13.84 5.90
N ILE A 56 -2.08 -14.16 4.64
CA ILE A 56 -2.29 -13.25 3.50
C ILE A 56 -3.78 -12.96 3.32
N GLU A 57 -4.65 -13.97 3.44
CA GLU A 57 -6.11 -13.76 3.40
C GLU A 57 -6.61 -12.87 4.53
N HIS A 58 -6.09 -13.06 5.75
CA HIS A 58 -6.42 -12.17 6.87
C HIS A 58 -5.99 -10.72 6.57
N LEU A 59 -4.78 -10.52 6.04
CA LEU A 59 -4.29 -9.21 5.64
C LEU A 59 -5.11 -8.59 4.51
N LEU A 60 -5.55 -9.39 3.52
CA LEU A 60 -6.44 -8.94 2.46
C LEU A 60 -7.77 -8.43 3.03
N ARG A 61 -8.39 -9.19 3.94
CA ARG A 61 -9.63 -8.77 4.62
C ARG A 61 -9.43 -7.47 5.40
N ARG A 62 -8.32 -7.35 6.14
CA ARG A 62 -7.97 -6.13 6.89
C ARG A 62 -7.74 -4.94 5.96
N GLY A 63 -6.97 -5.12 4.88
CA GLY A 63 -6.64 -4.09 3.93
C GLY A 63 -7.87 -3.58 3.17
N ARG A 64 -8.82 -4.46 2.81
CA ARG A 64 -10.11 -4.08 2.21
C ARG A 64 -10.87 -3.09 3.09
N ARG A 65 -11.03 -3.41 4.38
CA ARG A 65 -11.69 -2.52 5.35
C ARG A 65 -10.98 -1.17 5.51
N GLN A 66 -9.65 -1.16 5.51
CA GLN A 66 -8.88 0.10 5.60
C GLN A 66 -9.06 0.96 4.35
N ILE A 67 -9.07 0.37 3.16
CA ILE A 67 -9.30 1.12 1.91
C ILE A 67 -10.73 1.63 1.85
N GLU A 68 -11.72 0.84 2.26
CA GLU A 68 -13.13 1.28 2.35
C GLU A 68 -13.30 2.49 3.27
N LEU A 69 -12.63 2.48 4.43
CA LEU A 69 -12.60 3.64 5.32
C LEU A 69 -12.01 4.86 4.59
N PHE A 70 -10.85 4.70 3.94
CA PHE A 70 -10.23 5.79 3.20
C PHE A 70 -10.99 6.18 1.93
N GLU A 71 -11.91 5.39 1.39
CA GLU A 71 -12.76 5.82 0.28
C GLU A 71 -13.83 6.83 0.73
N ASN A 72 -14.09 6.97 2.03
CA ASN A 72 -14.99 7.97 2.56
C ASN A 72 -14.51 9.41 2.21
N PRO A 73 -15.33 10.24 1.54
CA PRO A 73 -14.98 11.61 1.15
C PRO A 73 -14.68 12.56 2.33
N SER A 74 -15.17 12.25 3.53
CA SER A 74 -14.91 13.01 4.75
C SER A 74 -13.47 12.88 5.23
N ILE A 75 -12.78 11.79 4.86
CA ILE A 75 -11.36 11.60 5.20
C ILE A 75 -10.50 12.26 4.14
N ARG A 76 -9.94 13.41 4.45
CA ARG A 76 -9.21 14.27 3.49
C ARG A 76 -7.70 14.30 3.72
N ASP A 77 -7.22 13.85 4.86
CA ASP A 77 -5.80 13.81 5.20
C ASP A 77 -5.47 12.53 5.99
N CYS A 78 -4.18 12.21 6.07
CA CYS A 78 -3.67 11.11 6.88
C CYS A 78 -2.34 11.50 7.56
N HIS A 79 -2.10 10.93 8.74
CA HIS A 79 -0.84 11.11 9.43
C HIS A 79 0.26 10.23 8.81
N ILE A 80 1.46 10.80 8.64
CA ILE A 80 2.65 10.10 8.15
C ILE A 80 3.70 10.13 9.24
N SER A 81 4.05 8.94 9.74
CA SER A 81 5.08 8.79 10.77
C SER A 81 6.47 9.11 10.23
N GLN A 82 7.42 9.32 11.14
CA GLN A 82 8.81 9.57 10.80
C GLN A 82 9.42 8.40 10.03
N ASP A 83 9.16 7.15 10.46
CA ASP A 83 9.61 5.94 9.78
C ASP A 83 9.18 5.88 8.31
N MET A 84 7.93 6.28 8.01
CA MET A 84 7.44 6.33 6.63
C MET A 84 8.22 7.34 5.79
N ARG A 85 8.55 8.51 6.36
CA ARG A 85 9.32 9.55 5.67
C ARG A 85 10.76 9.09 5.43
N GLU A 86 11.35 8.41 6.40
CA GLU A 86 12.70 7.85 6.29
C GLU A 86 12.76 6.74 5.25
N TRP A 87 11.79 5.83 5.26
CA TRP A 87 11.66 4.80 4.25
C TRP A 87 11.55 5.37 2.84
N GLU A 88 10.72 6.40 2.63
CA GLU A 88 10.56 7.03 1.31
C GLU A 88 11.85 7.73 0.85
N ARG A 89 12.56 8.40 1.76
CA ARG A 89 13.85 9.02 1.47
C ARG A 89 14.88 7.97 1.02
N SER A 90 15.00 6.86 1.74
CA SER A 90 15.91 5.77 1.39
C SER A 90 15.54 5.11 0.06
N ARG A 91 14.25 4.85 -0.16
CA ARG A 91 13.73 4.29 -1.41
C ARG A 91 14.06 5.15 -2.63
N ARG A 92 13.89 6.48 -2.52
CA ARG A 92 14.21 7.42 -3.60
C ARG A 92 15.72 7.48 -3.88
N LYS A 93 16.55 7.54 -2.84
CA LYS A 93 18.02 7.55 -2.96
C LYS A 93 18.55 6.32 -3.70
N TYR A 94 17.99 5.14 -3.40
CA TYR A 94 18.36 3.91 -4.09
C TYR A 94 18.02 3.97 -5.59
N HIS A 95 16.82 4.46 -5.92
CA HIS A 95 16.37 4.56 -7.31
C HIS A 95 17.21 5.54 -8.15
N SER A 96 17.63 6.67 -7.56
CA SER A 96 18.51 7.64 -8.23
C SER A 96 19.94 7.14 -8.45
N GLN A 97 20.37 6.09 -7.75
CA GLN A 97 21.72 5.51 -7.90
C GLN A 97 21.75 4.32 -8.87
N THR A 98 20.59 3.76 -9.22
CA THR A 98 20.46 2.55 -10.05
C THR A 98 19.86 2.83 -11.44
N SER A 99 19.60 4.10 -11.77
CA SER A 99 19.08 4.54 -13.07
C SER A 99 20.14 5.27 -13.88
#